data_AF-A0A7J9Z244-F1
#
_entry.id   AF-A0A7J9Z244-F1
#
_cell.length_a   1.000
_cell.length_b   1.000
_cell.length_c   1.000
_cell.angle_alpha   90.00
_cell.angle_beta   90.00
_cell.angle_gamma   90.00
#
_symmetry.space_group_name_H-M   'P 1'
#
loop_
_entity.id
_entity.type
_entity.pdbx_description
1 polymer ?
#
loop_
_entity_poly.entity_id
_entity_poly.type
_entity_poly.pdbx_seq_one_letter_code
_entity_poly.pdbx_strand_id
1 'polypeptide(L)'
;MSRLGVALRLEVRLQWRYRFLHAGVFSGVMWLALLLPLPHDLRSAAEPYVILGDLTIVGYFFIAGAVFFEKGDRTVYALAATPLRFVEYLAAKVITLTSLSVVLAVFVAATTHGLDFRLPYLLLGGALGTVLMLMVSFVSSMPFTSISNWFLPSVGPLAVFTLPVFHFSGVWEAPWFYAIPTHGPLLLLGAAFDQKTLAAWQVGYGVLYPLLFAGLMYVPARRMFDRYVVARTGGA
;
A
#
# COMPACT_ATOMS: atom_id res chain seq x y z
N MET A 1 24.09 -15.83 2.56
CA MET A 1 22.77 -15.21 2.34
C MET A 1 22.74 -13.86 3.06
N SER A 2 22.28 -12.79 2.42
CA SER A 2 22.15 -11.49 3.10
C SER A 2 21.00 -11.53 4.12
N ARG A 3 21.09 -10.72 5.20
CA ARG A 3 20.02 -10.60 6.21
C ARG A 3 18.67 -10.26 5.60
N LEU A 4 18.65 -9.35 4.62
CA LEU A 4 17.45 -8.98 3.88
C LEU A 4 16.83 -10.18 3.14
N GLY A 5 17.63 -11.04 2.51
CA GLY A 5 17.11 -12.24 1.83
C GLY A 5 16.44 -13.22 2.80
N VAL A 6 17.00 -13.37 4.01
CA VAL A 6 16.38 -14.17 5.07
C VAL A 6 15.07 -13.53 5.56
N ALA A 7 15.06 -12.21 5.75
CA ALA A 7 13.87 -11.46 6.16
C ALA A 7 12.75 -11.56 5.11
N LEU A 8 13.06 -11.44 3.82
CA LEU A 8 12.10 -11.63 2.72
C LEU A 8 11.50 -13.04 2.73
N ARG A 9 12.34 -14.07 2.90
CA ARG A 9 11.85 -15.46 2.98
C ARG A 9 10.95 -15.68 4.19
N LEU A 10 11.30 -15.10 5.33
CA LEU A 10 10.48 -15.15 6.53
C LEU A 10 9.13 -14.46 6.28
N GLU A 11 9.15 -13.27 5.71
CA GLU A 11 7.95 -12.49 5.42
C GLU A 11 6.98 -13.24 4.51
N VAL A 12 7.46 -13.84 3.41
CA VAL A 12 6.62 -14.68 2.53
C VAL A 12 6.03 -15.87 3.29
N ARG A 13 6.80 -16.51 4.18
CA ARG A 13 6.30 -17.62 5.01
C ARG A 13 5.21 -17.14 5.98
N LEU A 14 5.37 -15.95 6.59
CA LEU A 14 4.37 -15.37 7.47
C LEU A 14 3.10 -15.00 6.70
N GLN A 15 3.22 -14.39 5.52
CA GLN A 15 2.07 -14.09 4.65
C GLN A 15 1.31 -15.35 4.23
N TRP A 16 2.02 -16.46 3.96
CA TRP A 16 1.39 -17.76 3.72
C TRP A 16 0.63 -18.25 4.95
N ARG A 17 1.27 -18.23 6.12
CA ARG A 17 0.68 -18.66 7.40
C ARG A 17 -0.56 -17.85 7.77
N TYR A 18 -0.52 -16.53 7.59
CA TYR A 18 -1.62 -15.61 7.85
C TYR A 18 -2.65 -15.55 6.72
N ARG A 19 -2.45 -16.34 5.65
CA ARG A 19 -3.34 -16.44 4.48
C ARG A 19 -3.53 -15.12 3.71
N PHE A 20 -2.59 -14.19 3.80
CA PHE A 20 -2.64 -12.93 3.05
C PHE A 20 -2.59 -13.14 1.54
N LEU A 21 -1.87 -14.15 1.06
CA LEU A 21 -1.89 -14.48 -0.36
C LEU A 21 -3.29 -14.94 -0.82
N HIS A 22 -4.00 -15.71 0.00
CA HIS A 22 -5.37 -16.13 -0.29
C HIS A 22 -6.34 -14.94 -0.24
N ALA A 23 -6.18 -14.06 0.76
CA ALA A 23 -6.96 -12.82 0.86
C ALA A 23 -6.69 -11.88 -0.34
N GLY A 24 -5.46 -11.81 -0.84
CA GLY A 24 -5.09 -11.05 -2.02
C GLY A 24 -5.75 -11.60 -3.30
N VAL A 25 -5.75 -12.92 -3.48
CA VAL A 25 -6.49 -13.57 -4.60
C VAL A 25 -7.99 -13.27 -4.49
N PHE A 26 -8.57 -13.37 -3.30
CA PHE A 26 -9.97 -13.03 -3.07
C PHE A 26 -10.27 -11.56 -3.39
N SER A 27 -9.41 -10.62 -2.97
CA SER A 27 -9.49 -9.19 -3.34
C SER A 27 -9.51 -9.01 -4.85
N GLY A 28 -8.56 -9.63 -5.57
CA GLY A 28 -8.51 -9.59 -7.04
C GLY A 28 -9.79 -10.11 -7.70
N VAL A 29 -10.32 -11.24 -7.22
CA VAL A 29 -11.60 -11.78 -7.72
C VAL A 29 -12.75 -10.83 -7.47
N MET A 30 -12.82 -10.18 -6.31
CA MET A 30 -13.86 -9.19 -6.01
C MET A 30 -13.79 -7.99 -6.97
N TRP A 31 -12.59 -7.50 -7.27
CA TRP A 31 -12.41 -6.40 -8.22
C TRP A 31 -12.78 -6.79 -9.65
N LEU A 32 -12.43 -8.01 -10.08
CA LEU A 32 -12.88 -8.54 -11.37
C LEU A 32 -14.40 -8.68 -11.43
N ALA A 33 -15.04 -9.14 -10.36
CA ALA A 33 -16.50 -9.24 -10.28
C ALA A 33 -17.17 -7.86 -10.38
N LEU A 34 -16.50 -6.79 -9.95
CA LEU A 34 -16.98 -5.42 -10.11
C LEU A 34 -16.77 -4.87 -11.53
N LEU A 35 -15.62 -5.15 -12.16
CA LEU A 35 -15.20 -4.54 -13.42
C LEU A 35 -15.72 -5.28 -14.68
N LEU A 36 -15.76 -6.61 -14.67
CA LEU A 36 -16.15 -7.41 -15.83
C LEU A 36 -17.59 -7.17 -16.31
N PRO A 37 -18.59 -6.93 -15.43
CA PRO A 37 -19.94 -6.61 -15.87
C PRO A 37 -20.07 -5.25 -16.56
N LEU A 38 -19.10 -4.34 -16.37
CA LEU A 38 -19.16 -3.00 -16.93
C LEU A 38 -18.83 -3.01 -18.44
N PRO A 39 -19.53 -2.16 -19.25
CA PRO A 39 -19.11 -1.80 -20.59
C PRO A 39 -17.69 -1.24 -20.60
N HIS A 40 -16.99 -1.38 -21.74
CA HIS A 40 -15.58 -0.99 -21.87
C HIS A 40 -15.31 0.44 -21.38
N ASP A 41 -16.09 1.43 -21.82
CA ASP A 41 -15.88 2.84 -21.44
C ASP A 41 -16.02 3.07 -19.93
N LEU A 42 -17.00 2.42 -19.28
CA LEU A 42 -17.19 2.52 -17.83
C LEU A 42 -16.13 1.76 -17.05
N ARG A 43 -15.62 0.66 -17.62
CA ARG A 43 -14.55 -0.14 -17.03
C ARG A 43 -13.26 0.66 -16.99
N SER A 44 -12.86 1.26 -18.12
CA SER A 44 -11.69 2.14 -18.19
C SER A 44 -11.82 3.32 -17.23
N ALA A 45 -13.02 3.90 -17.10
CA ALA A 45 -13.32 4.96 -16.13
C ALA A 45 -13.20 4.51 -14.66
N ALA A 46 -13.63 3.29 -14.33
CA ALA A 46 -13.64 2.77 -12.97
C ALA A 46 -12.27 2.26 -12.49
N GLU A 47 -11.39 1.84 -13.40
CA GLU A 47 -10.21 1.05 -13.03
C GLU A 47 -9.21 1.75 -12.10
N PRO A 48 -8.84 3.03 -12.29
CA PRO A 48 -7.98 3.74 -11.34
C PRO A 48 -8.55 3.77 -9.92
N TYR A 49 -9.88 3.87 -9.78
CA TYR A 49 -10.56 3.84 -8.49
C TYR A 49 -10.53 2.46 -7.86
N VAL A 50 -10.70 1.41 -8.67
CA VAL A 50 -10.61 0.02 -8.23
C VAL A 50 -9.20 -0.31 -7.74
N ILE A 51 -8.18 0.09 -8.48
CA ILE A 51 -6.79 -0.10 -8.07
C ILE A 51 -6.49 0.71 -6.80
N LEU A 52 -6.95 1.97 -6.71
CA LEU A 52 -6.85 2.75 -5.47
C LEU A 52 -7.58 2.04 -4.30
N GLY A 53 -8.71 1.40 -4.57
CA GLY A 53 -9.43 0.55 -3.63
C GLY A 53 -8.58 -0.63 -3.16
N ASP A 54 -7.90 -1.33 -4.06
CA ASP A 54 -6.96 -2.39 -3.70
C ASP A 54 -5.78 -1.86 -2.85
N LEU A 55 -5.29 -0.66 -3.15
CA LEU A 55 -4.29 0.02 -2.31
C LEU A 55 -4.78 0.24 -0.87
N THR A 56 -6.09 0.40 -0.65
CA THR A 56 -6.65 0.43 0.71
C THR A 56 -6.68 -0.96 1.35
N ILE A 57 -6.90 -2.04 0.59
CA ILE A 57 -6.93 -3.40 1.11
C ILE A 57 -5.50 -3.91 1.37
N VAL A 58 -4.70 -4.07 0.31
CA VAL A 58 -3.35 -4.63 0.39
C VAL A 58 -2.36 -3.59 0.89
N GLY A 59 -2.41 -2.37 0.34
CA GLY A 59 -1.47 -1.32 0.72
C GLY A 59 -1.69 -0.79 2.15
N TYR A 60 -2.92 -0.77 2.66
CA TYR A 60 -3.19 -0.25 4.01
C TYR A 60 -3.46 -1.37 5.02
N PHE A 61 -4.46 -2.24 4.82
CA PHE A 61 -4.84 -3.21 5.85
C PHE A 61 -3.86 -4.39 6.02
N PHE A 62 -3.20 -4.88 4.97
CA PHE A 62 -2.37 -6.10 5.10
C PHE A 62 -1.13 -5.88 5.97
N ILE A 63 -0.45 -4.74 5.88
CA ILE A 63 0.73 -4.48 6.73
C ILE A 63 0.35 -4.30 8.20
N ALA A 64 -0.77 -3.63 8.47
CA ALA A 64 -1.29 -3.51 9.84
C ALA A 64 -1.65 -4.90 10.38
N GLY A 65 -2.39 -5.69 9.60
CA GLY A 65 -2.68 -7.09 9.91
C GLY A 65 -1.41 -7.88 10.22
N ALA A 66 -0.38 -7.78 9.36
CA ALA A 66 0.92 -8.44 9.56
C ALA A 66 1.51 -8.09 10.92
N VAL A 67 1.58 -6.80 11.24
CA VAL A 67 2.12 -6.30 12.51
C VAL A 67 1.30 -6.80 13.70
N PHE A 68 -0.03 -6.82 13.61
CA PHE A 68 -0.88 -7.29 14.70
C PHE A 68 -0.75 -8.79 14.93
N PHE A 69 -0.70 -9.59 13.87
CA PHE A 69 -0.42 -11.02 13.99
C PHE A 69 0.95 -11.28 14.60
N GLU A 70 1.98 -10.53 14.19
CA GLU A 70 3.31 -10.68 14.77
C GLU A 70 3.42 -10.22 16.22
N LYS A 71 2.67 -9.18 16.61
CA LYS A 71 2.54 -8.77 18.02
C LYS A 71 1.84 -9.86 18.84
N GLY A 72 0.78 -10.46 18.29
CA GLY A 72 0.02 -11.54 18.93
C GLY A 72 0.84 -12.83 19.10
N ASP A 73 1.52 -13.26 18.04
CA ASP A 73 2.39 -14.45 18.02
C ASP A 73 3.75 -14.22 18.73
N ARG A 74 4.01 -12.98 19.15
CA ARG A 74 5.30 -12.50 19.68
C ARG A 74 6.49 -12.63 18.72
N THR A 75 6.24 -12.88 17.43
CA THR A 75 7.27 -12.96 16.38
C THR A 75 8.08 -11.68 16.28
N VAL A 76 7.44 -10.50 16.33
CA VAL A 76 8.14 -9.21 16.21
C VAL A 76 9.12 -8.97 17.37
N TYR A 77 8.78 -9.45 18.58
CA TYR A 77 9.63 -9.34 19.76
C TYR A 77 10.82 -10.31 19.71
N ALA A 78 10.58 -11.53 19.21
CA ALA A 78 11.66 -12.48 18.95
C ALA A 78 12.65 -11.93 17.89
N LEU A 79 12.13 -11.29 16.83
CA LEU A 79 12.95 -10.63 15.82
C LEU A 79 13.77 -9.47 16.38
N ALA A 80 13.22 -8.70 17.33
CA ALA A 80 13.94 -7.62 17.98
C ALA A 80 15.18 -8.07 18.79
N ALA A 81 15.22 -9.35 19.21
CA ALA A 81 16.38 -9.95 19.88
C ALA A 81 17.45 -10.50 18.90
N THR A 82 17.20 -10.45 17.59
CA THR A 82 18.14 -10.91 16.55
C THR A 82 18.96 -9.75 15.97
N PRO A 83 20.08 -9.98 15.25
CA PRO A 83 20.84 -8.91 14.59
C PRO A 83 20.14 -8.32 13.34
N LEU A 84 18.84 -8.54 13.18
CA LEU A 84 18.02 -7.99 12.09
C LEU A 84 17.80 -6.50 12.32
N ARG A 85 18.13 -5.68 11.32
CA ARG A 85 17.94 -4.23 11.41
C ARG A 85 16.50 -3.86 11.09
N PHE A 86 16.00 -2.78 11.71
CA PHE A 86 14.67 -2.25 11.41
C PHE A 86 14.45 -1.98 9.90
N VAL A 87 15.47 -1.45 9.21
CA VAL A 87 15.42 -1.22 7.75
C VAL A 87 15.16 -2.54 6.99
N GLU A 88 15.83 -3.63 7.39
CA GLU A 88 15.70 -4.93 6.72
C GLU A 88 14.32 -5.55 6.99
N TYR A 89 13.81 -5.40 8.22
CA TYR A 89 12.45 -5.80 8.61
C TYR A 89 11.38 -5.03 7.82
N LEU A 90 11.45 -3.69 7.82
CA LEU A 90 10.46 -2.86 7.13
C LEU A 90 10.55 -3.04 5.62
N ALA A 91 11.75 -3.09 5.05
CA ALA A 91 11.93 -3.32 3.62
C ALA A 91 11.38 -4.68 3.19
N ALA A 92 11.55 -5.75 3.98
CA ALA A 92 10.99 -7.05 3.65
C ALA A 92 9.46 -7.00 3.53
N LYS A 93 8.78 -6.33 4.47
CA LYS A 93 7.33 -6.10 4.43
C LYS A 93 6.89 -5.29 3.22
N VAL A 94 7.55 -4.15 3.01
CA VAL A 94 7.21 -3.24 1.92
C VAL A 94 7.41 -3.92 0.58
N ILE A 95 8.56 -4.54 0.34
CA ILE A 95 8.87 -5.19 -0.94
C ILE A 95 7.86 -6.31 -1.23
N THR A 96 7.57 -7.17 -0.27
CA THR A 96 6.66 -8.32 -0.50
C THR A 96 5.22 -7.88 -0.71
N LEU A 97 4.70 -6.94 0.10
CA LEU A 97 3.33 -6.45 -0.02
C LEU A 97 3.14 -5.55 -1.24
N THR A 98 4.12 -4.72 -1.58
CA THR A 98 4.10 -3.95 -2.84
C THR A 98 4.15 -4.87 -4.05
N SER A 99 4.99 -5.92 -4.02
CA SER A 99 5.01 -6.92 -5.10
C SER A 99 3.66 -7.61 -5.25
N LEU A 100 3.02 -8.00 -4.14
CA LEU A 100 1.68 -8.59 -4.15
C LEU A 100 0.65 -7.65 -4.78
N SER A 101 0.58 -6.40 -4.34
CA SER A 101 -0.41 -5.43 -4.87
C SER A 101 -0.15 -5.10 -6.34
N VAL A 102 1.11 -4.93 -6.76
CA VAL A 102 1.44 -4.67 -8.17
C VAL A 102 1.09 -5.85 -9.06
N VAL A 103 1.37 -7.09 -8.62
CA VAL A 103 0.98 -8.29 -9.36
C VAL A 103 -0.55 -8.38 -9.49
N LEU A 104 -1.29 -8.08 -8.42
CA LEU A 104 -2.75 -8.04 -8.45
C LEU A 104 -3.27 -6.94 -9.40
N ALA A 105 -2.71 -5.73 -9.34
CA ALA A 105 -3.09 -4.62 -10.23
C ALA A 105 -2.84 -4.95 -11.70
N VAL A 106 -1.67 -5.53 -12.03
CA VAL A 106 -1.36 -6.00 -13.39
C VAL A 106 -2.29 -7.13 -13.81
N PHE A 107 -2.57 -8.08 -12.93
CA PHE A 107 -3.48 -9.19 -13.23
C PHE A 107 -4.91 -8.70 -13.51
N VAL A 108 -5.43 -7.79 -12.67
CA VAL A 108 -6.75 -7.18 -12.88
C VAL A 108 -6.77 -6.42 -14.19
N ALA A 109 -5.81 -5.52 -14.42
CA ALA A 109 -5.68 -4.74 -15.66
C ALA A 109 -5.57 -5.59 -16.93
N ALA A 110 -4.75 -6.64 -16.89
CA ALA A 110 -4.59 -7.53 -18.03
C ALA A 110 -5.87 -8.35 -18.32
N THR A 111 -6.64 -8.68 -17.29
CA THR A 111 -7.90 -9.42 -17.45
C THR A 111 -9.04 -8.53 -17.94
N THR A 112 -9.04 -7.26 -17.56
CA THR A 112 -10.09 -6.28 -17.88
C THR A 112 -9.88 -5.58 -19.21
N HIS A 113 -8.62 -5.29 -19.56
CA HIS A 113 -8.22 -4.48 -20.72
C HIS A 113 -7.25 -5.21 -21.68
N GLY A 114 -6.88 -6.47 -21.40
CA GLY A 114 -5.95 -7.23 -22.24
C GLY A 114 -4.54 -6.66 -22.17
N LEU A 115 -4.09 -6.00 -23.24
CA LEU A 115 -2.81 -5.27 -23.29
C LEU A 115 -3.01 -3.78 -23.56
N ASP A 116 -4.25 -3.32 -23.56
CA ASP A 116 -4.63 -1.95 -23.89
C ASP A 116 -4.63 -1.05 -22.64
N PHE A 117 -3.44 -0.96 -22.02
CA PHE A 117 -3.17 -0.05 -20.91
C PHE A 117 -1.68 0.27 -20.85
N ARG A 118 -1.34 1.43 -20.30
CA ARG A 118 0.05 1.87 -20.21
C ARG A 118 0.74 1.28 -18.97
N LEU A 119 1.32 0.10 -19.15
CA LEU A 119 2.01 -0.65 -18.09
C LEU A 119 2.98 0.18 -17.22
N PRO A 120 3.85 1.08 -17.75
CA PRO A 120 4.75 1.87 -16.91
C PRO A 120 4.01 2.75 -15.89
N TYR A 121 2.89 3.35 -16.28
CA TYR A 121 2.09 4.20 -15.40
C TYR A 121 1.36 3.36 -14.35
N LEU A 122 0.86 2.18 -14.73
CA LEU A 122 0.25 1.22 -13.80
C LEU A 122 1.27 0.76 -12.73
N LEU A 123 2.48 0.39 -13.15
CA LEU A 123 3.53 -0.06 -12.24
C LEU A 123 3.97 1.06 -11.30
N LEU A 124 4.21 2.26 -11.81
CA LEU A 124 4.63 3.40 -10.98
C LEU A 124 3.51 3.84 -10.02
N GLY A 125 2.29 4.03 -10.52
CA GLY A 125 1.14 4.43 -9.70
C GLY A 125 0.79 3.37 -8.64
N GLY A 126 0.70 2.11 -9.06
CA GLY A 126 0.44 0.99 -8.16
C GLY A 126 1.52 0.83 -7.10
N ALA A 127 2.80 0.81 -7.49
CA ALA A 127 3.90 0.62 -6.53
C ALA A 127 4.02 1.78 -5.55
N LEU A 128 4.07 3.03 -6.04
CA LEU A 128 4.24 4.20 -5.18
C LEU A 128 3.04 4.42 -4.27
N GLY A 129 1.82 4.29 -4.79
CA GLY A 129 0.61 4.39 -3.99
C GLY A 129 0.54 3.31 -2.92
N THR A 130 0.94 2.07 -3.23
CA THR A 130 1.01 0.99 -2.24
C THR A 130 2.05 1.29 -1.17
N VAL A 131 3.27 1.69 -1.53
CA VAL A 131 4.32 2.05 -0.57
C VAL A 131 3.85 3.14 0.39
N LEU A 132 3.19 4.19 -0.12
CA LEU A 132 2.63 5.25 0.72
C LEU A 132 1.62 4.72 1.73
N MET A 133 0.63 3.95 1.26
CA MET A 133 -0.39 3.38 2.14
C MET A 133 0.23 2.44 3.19
N LEU A 134 1.25 1.66 2.80
CA LEU A 134 1.96 0.76 3.71
C LEU A 134 2.66 1.54 4.81
N MET A 135 3.33 2.64 4.46
CA MET A 135 4.01 3.50 5.44
C MET A 135 3.04 4.18 6.40
N VAL A 136 1.93 4.73 5.89
CA VAL A 136 0.90 5.38 6.72
C VAL A 136 0.28 4.36 7.68
N SER A 137 -0.10 3.19 7.18
CA SER A 137 -0.70 2.12 7.98
C SER A 137 0.26 1.53 9.01
N PHE A 138 1.53 1.33 8.64
CA PHE A 138 2.55 0.87 9.56
C PHE A 138 2.69 1.82 10.75
N VAL A 139 2.83 3.12 10.48
CA VAL A 139 2.95 4.14 11.54
C VAL A 139 1.69 4.21 12.40
N SER A 140 0.50 4.23 11.78
CA SER A 140 -0.76 4.37 12.50
C SER A 140 -1.09 3.15 13.37
N SER A 141 -0.66 1.95 12.98
CA SER A 141 -0.94 0.70 13.71
C SER A 141 0.01 0.43 14.88
N MET A 142 1.20 1.07 14.92
CA MET A 142 2.19 0.85 15.97
C MET A 142 1.67 1.05 17.41
N PRO A 143 0.90 2.11 17.75
CA PRO A 143 0.46 2.36 19.12
C PRO A 143 -0.53 1.32 19.68
N PHE A 144 -1.18 0.57 18.79
CA PHE A 144 -2.27 -0.33 19.14
C PHE A 144 -1.78 -1.78 19.31
N THR A 145 -2.48 -2.56 20.13
CA THR A 145 -2.16 -3.97 20.39
C THR A 145 -2.99 -4.95 19.57
N SER A 146 -4.16 -4.54 19.09
CA SER A 146 -5.08 -5.38 18.31
C SER A 146 -5.72 -4.61 17.16
N ILE A 147 -6.18 -5.34 16.15
CA ILE A 147 -6.90 -4.80 14.99
C ILE A 147 -8.16 -4.05 15.45
N SER A 148 -8.93 -4.63 16.38
CA SER A 148 -10.21 -4.04 16.83
C SER A 148 -10.05 -2.63 17.40
N ASN A 149 -8.97 -2.37 18.13
CA ASN A 149 -8.72 -1.05 18.71
C ASN A 149 -8.19 -0.03 17.68
N TRP A 150 -7.53 -0.51 16.63
CA TRP A 150 -6.97 0.33 15.57
C TRP A 150 -7.96 0.59 14.43
N PHE A 151 -8.92 -0.30 14.21
CA PHE A 151 -9.82 -0.25 13.05
C PHE A 151 -10.52 1.10 12.91
N LEU A 152 -11.17 1.59 13.97
CA LEU A 152 -11.85 2.89 13.92
C LEU A 152 -10.87 4.09 13.80
N PRO A 153 -9.80 4.20 14.61
CA PRO A 153 -8.78 5.25 14.43
C PRO A 153 -8.12 5.28 13.04
N SER A 154 -8.00 4.13 12.39
CA SER A 154 -7.38 3.99 11.07
C SER A 154 -8.16 4.70 9.96
N VAL A 155 -9.46 4.92 10.15
CA VAL A 155 -10.32 5.65 9.21
C VAL A 155 -9.84 7.08 8.99
N GLY A 156 -9.31 7.75 10.02
CA GLY A 156 -8.82 9.13 9.90
C GLY A 156 -7.69 9.26 8.87
N PRO A 157 -6.54 8.58 9.06
CA PRO A 157 -5.47 8.58 8.08
C PRO A 157 -5.92 8.01 6.74
N LEU A 158 -6.69 6.91 6.72
CA LEU A 158 -7.15 6.34 5.46
C LEU A 158 -7.98 7.34 4.65
N ALA A 159 -8.95 8.01 5.28
CA ALA A 159 -9.79 9.02 4.63
C ALA A 159 -8.95 10.15 4.04
N VAL A 160 -8.03 10.75 4.83
CA VAL A 160 -7.15 11.83 4.36
C VAL A 160 -6.34 11.42 3.14
N PHE A 161 -5.80 10.20 3.12
CA PHE A 161 -4.98 9.72 2.02
C PHE A 161 -5.80 9.17 0.84
N THR A 162 -7.12 9.01 0.94
CA THR A 162 -8.00 8.70 -0.20
C THR A 162 -8.76 9.92 -0.75
N LEU A 163 -8.77 11.04 -0.02
CA LEU A 163 -9.37 12.32 -0.43
C LEU A 163 -9.06 12.75 -1.88
N PRO A 164 -7.85 12.54 -2.46
CA PRO A 164 -7.55 12.93 -3.84
C PRO A 164 -8.48 12.32 -4.90
N VAL A 165 -9.26 11.30 -4.55
CA VAL A 165 -10.33 10.75 -5.37
C VAL A 165 -11.35 11.80 -5.81
N PHE A 166 -11.68 12.78 -4.95
CA PHE A 166 -12.64 13.84 -5.25
C PHE A 166 -12.12 14.84 -6.29
N HIS A 167 -10.82 15.12 -6.24
CA HIS A 167 -10.17 15.94 -7.26
C HIS A 167 -10.03 15.19 -8.58
N PHE A 168 -9.68 13.90 -8.51
CA PHE A 168 -9.53 13.07 -9.70
C PHE A 168 -10.86 12.91 -10.46
N SER A 169 -11.97 12.75 -9.73
CA SER A 169 -13.32 12.63 -10.30
C SER A 169 -13.94 13.94 -10.78
N GLY A 170 -13.36 15.10 -10.47
CA GLY A 170 -13.91 16.41 -10.80
C GLY A 170 -15.07 16.86 -9.90
N VAL A 171 -15.39 16.11 -8.84
CA VAL A 171 -16.45 16.48 -7.88
C VAL A 171 -16.04 17.68 -7.02
N TRP A 172 -14.75 17.76 -6.67
CA TRP A 172 -14.23 18.88 -5.90
C TRP A 172 -12.82 19.25 -6.36
N GLU A 173 -12.73 20.40 -7.04
CA GLU A 173 -11.47 20.95 -7.52
C GLU A 173 -10.88 21.89 -6.49
N ALA A 174 -9.79 21.46 -5.84
CA ALA A 174 -9.05 22.30 -4.92
C ALA A 174 -7.52 22.05 -5.04
N PRO A 175 -6.68 23.11 -5.12
CA PRO A 175 -5.25 22.95 -5.33
C PRO A 175 -4.51 22.18 -4.20
N TRP A 176 -5.07 22.18 -2.99
CA TRP A 176 -4.44 21.54 -1.83
C TRP A 176 -4.46 20.01 -1.90
N PHE A 177 -5.24 19.38 -2.79
CA PHE A 177 -5.16 17.93 -3.02
C PHE A 177 -3.77 17.48 -3.51
N TYR A 178 -3.00 18.38 -4.14
CA TYR A 178 -1.58 18.14 -4.50
C TYR A 178 -0.64 18.05 -3.28
N ALA A 179 -1.10 18.45 -2.09
CA ALA A 179 -0.35 18.22 -0.85
C ALA A 179 -0.55 16.82 -0.28
N ILE A 180 -1.49 16.03 -0.83
CA ILE A 180 -1.72 14.66 -0.40
C ILE A 180 -0.91 13.74 -1.33
N PRO A 181 0.02 12.94 -0.79
CA PRO A 181 1.02 12.24 -1.61
C PRO A 181 0.42 11.14 -2.48
N THR A 182 -0.78 10.64 -2.18
CA THR A 182 -1.51 9.66 -2.99
C THR A 182 -2.15 10.26 -4.24
N HIS A 183 -2.22 11.59 -4.35
CA HIS A 183 -2.70 12.24 -5.56
C HIS A 183 -1.81 11.95 -6.77
N GLY A 184 -0.49 11.96 -6.58
CA GLY A 184 0.47 11.62 -7.64
C GLY A 184 0.28 10.21 -8.23
N PRO A 185 0.28 9.16 -7.40
CA PRO A 185 -0.05 7.80 -7.81
C PRO A 185 -1.40 7.68 -8.49
N LEU A 186 -2.43 8.39 -8.01
CA LEU A 186 -3.76 8.38 -8.63
C LEU A 186 -3.76 9.00 -10.04
N LEU A 187 -3.01 10.09 -10.25
CA LEU A 187 -2.82 10.67 -11.59
C LEU A 187 -2.11 9.69 -12.54
N LEU A 188 -1.08 8.98 -12.07
CA LEU A 188 -0.39 7.95 -12.85
C LEU A 188 -1.35 6.81 -13.20
N LEU A 189 -2.19 6.34 -12.26
CA LEU A 189 -3.21 5.34 -12.54
C LEU A 189 -4.23 5.84 -13.57
N GLY A 190 -4.68 7.09 -13.50
CA GLY A 190 -5.54 7.68 -14.53
C GLY A 190 -4.89 7.72 -15.91
N ALA A 191 -3.59 7.98 -15.98
CA ALA A 191 -2.83 7.93 -17.24
C ALA A 191 -2.61 6.50 -17.75
N ALA A 192 -2.69 5.49 -16.87
CA ALA A 192 -2.54 4.10 -17.26
C ALA A 192 -3.70 3.59 -18.13
N PHE A 193 -4.90 4.15 -17.93
CA PHE A 193 -6.13 3.79 -18.64
C PHE A 193 -6.66 4.94 -19.52
N ASP A 194 -5.75 5.80 -20.01
CA ASP A 194 -6.04 6.92 -20.93
C ASP A 194 -7.12 7.92 -20.47
N GLN A 195 -7.45 7.98 -19.17
CA GLN A 195 -8.39 8.96 -18.63
C GLN A 195 -7.79 10.36 -18.51
N LYS A 196 -6.46 10.44 -18.33
CA LYS A 196 -5.74 11.70 -18.13
C LYS A 196 -4.47 11.71 -18.96
N THR A 197 -4.29 12.75 -19.76
CA THR A 197 -3.01 13.05 -20.41
C THR A 197 -2.18 13.90 -19.46
N LEU A 198 -1.10 13.33 -18.92
CA LEU A 198 -0.25 14.03 -17.97
C LEU A 198 0.81 14.89 -18.66
N ALA A 199 0.98 16.11 -18.17
CA ALA A 199 2.15 16.92 -18.50
C ALA A 199 3.42 16.36 -17.83
N ALA A 200 4.60 16.66 -18.38
CA ALA A 200 5.88 16.16 -17.86
C ALA A 200 6.10 16.49 -16.36
N TRP A 201 5.66 17.66 -15.91
CA TRP A 201 5.75 18.06 -14.51
C TRP A 201 4.81 17.24 -13.61
N GLN A 202 3.65 16.79 -14.09
CA GLN A 202 2.73 15.95 -13.32
C GLN A 202 3.28 14.54 -13.15
N VAL A 203 4.00 14.02 -14.15
CA VAL A 203 4.74 12.75 -14.03
C VAL A 203 5.87 12.90 -13.02
N GLY A 204 6.65 13.99 -13.12
CA GLY A 204 7.72 14.30 -12.15
C GLY A 204 7.19 14.42 -10.72
N TYR A 205 6.10 15.18 -10.51
CA TYR A 205 5.39 15.29 -9.25
C TYR A 205 4.89 13.92 -8.77
N GLY A 206 4.24 13.16 -9.65
CA GLY A 206 3.65 11.86 -9.35
C GLY A 206 4.65 10.78 -8.94
N VAL A 207 5.93 10.97 -9.25
CA VAL A 207 7.02 10.06 -8.86
C VAL A 207 7.82 10.63 -7.68
N LEU A 208 8.31 11.86 -7.78
CA LEU A 208 9.21 12.44 -6.79
C LEU A 208 8.51 12.69 -5.46
N TYR A 209 7.28 13.20 -5.47
CA TYR A 209 6.59 13.55 -4.23
C TYR A 209 6.26 12.31 -3.37
N PRO A 210 5.70 11.21 -3.92
CA PRO A 210 5.55 9.95 -3.18
C PRO A 210 6.85 9.36 -2.65
N LEU A 211 7.92 9.40 -3.45
CA LEU A 211 9.23 8.88 -3.03
C LEU A 211 9.80 9.67 -1.85
N LEU A 212 9.73 11.00 -1.91
CA LEU A 212 10.15 11.87 -0.81
C LEU A 212 9.30 11.60 0.43
N PHE A 213 7.98 11.51 0.29
CA PHE A 213 7.09 11.24 1.42
C PHE A 213 7.36 9.86 2.05
N ALA A 214 7.54 8.81 1.23
CA ALA A 214 7.90 7.48 1.72
C ALA A 214 9.24 7.50 2.47
N GLY A 215 10.24 8.23 1.96
CA GLY A 215 11.52 8.43 2.63
C GLY A 215 11.39 9.17 3.96
N LEU A 216 10.58 10.22 4.01
CA LEU A 216 10.30 10.98 5.25
C LEU A 216 9.56 10.12 6.29
N MET A 217 8.62 9.27 5.84
CA MET A 217 7.84 8.38 6.70
C MET A 217 8.67 7.26 7.36
N TYR A 218 9.87 6.99 6.86
CA TYR A 218 10.79 6.07 7.54
C TYR A 218 11.12 6.54 8.97
N VAL A 219 11.25 7.85 9.19
CA VAL A 219 11.60 8.41 10.51
C VAL A 219 10.52 8.14 11.56
N PRO A 220 9.22 8.51 11.36
CA PRO A 220 8.18 8.15 12.30
C PRO A 220 7.99 6.63 12.39
N ALA A 221 8.13 5.87 11.30
CA ALA A 221 8.05 4.41 11.33
C ALA A 221 9.07 3.80 12.30
N ARG A 222 10.33 4.24 12.22
CA ARG A 222 11.39 3.81 13.14
C ARG A 222 11.10 4.23 14.58
N ARG A 223 10.76 5.50 14.82
CA ARG A 223 10.47 6.02 16.17
C ARG A 223 9.32 5.26 16.83
N MET A 224 8.26 4.98 16.08
CA MET A 224 7.11 4.24 16.60
C MET A 224 7.45 2.76 16.85
N PHE A 225 8.22 2.13 15.96
CA PHE A 225 8.68 0.75 16.18
C PHE A 225 9.55 0.64 17.45
N ASP A 226 10.53 1.53 17.61
CA ASP A 226 11.41 1.52 18.78
C ASP A 226 10.60 1.76 20.08
N ARG A 227 9.62 2.67 20.05
CA ARG A 227 8.79 3.01 21.21
C ARG A 227 7.79 1.90 21.60
N TYR A 228 7.14 1.27 20.63
CA TYR A 228 6.02 0.36 20.90
C TYR A 228 6.37 -1.11 20.81
N VAL A 229 7.49 -1.46 20.16
CA VAL A 229 7.99 -2.83 20.07
C VAL A 229 9.22 -2.99 20.96
N VAL A 230 10.31 -2.28 20.66
CA VAL A 230 11.62 -2.53 21.30
C VAL A 230 11.60 -2.18 22.79
N ALA A 231 11.08 -1.01 23.16
CA ALA A 231 11.03 -0.57 24.57
C ALA A 231 10.16 -1.47 25.46
N ARG A 232 9.17 -2.17 24.89
CA ARG A 232 8.31 -3.11 25.63
C ARG A 232 8.93 -4.48 25.84
N THR A 233 9.90 -4.86 25.02
CA THR A 233 10.65 -6.13 25.18
C THR A 233 11.62 -6.13 26.36
N GLY A 234 12.08 -4.95 26.81
CA GLY A 234 13.03 -4.81 27.93
C GLY A 234 12.39 -4.60 29.31
N GLY A 235 11.05 -4.63 29.40
CA GLY A 235 10.31 -4.37 30.64
C GLY A 235 9.62 -5.60 31.24
N ALA A 236 10.12 -6.80 30.93
CA ALA A 236 9.66 -8.05 31.54
C ALA A 236 10.46 -8.39 32.80
#